data_AF-H3A1P9-F1
#
_entry.id   AF-H3A1P9-F1
#
_cell.length_a   1.000
_cell.length_b   1.000
_cell.length_c   1.000
_cell.angle_alpha   90.00
_cell.angle_beta   90.00
_cell.angle_gamma   90.00
#
_symmetry.space_group_name_H-M   'P 1'
#
loop_
_entity.id
_entity.type
_entity.pdbx_description
1 polymer ?
#
loop_
_entity_poly.entity_id
_entity_poly.type
_entity_poly.pdbx_seq_one_letter_code
_entity_poly.pdbx_strand_id
1 'polypeptide(L)'
;CFAEINTNRFVAHPNCQQQLLTIWYEHLSGLRQQSVAVKCLTVFGVTLGLPFLAIAYWIAPCSKLGHILRSPFMKFVAHAMSFTIFLGLLVLNASDRFEGVKNLPNETITDHPRQIFRVKTTQFSWTELLIMKWILGMIWSECKEIWEEGPREYVLHLWNLLDFGMLSIFVASFTARFMAFLKAREAQQYVDQNVNSTISNASLPPEVAYFTYARNRWLPSDPQIISEGLYAIAVVLSFSRIAYILPANESFGPLQISLGRTVKDIFKFMVIFIMVFVAFMIGMFNLYSYYLGAKYNPAFTT
;
A
#
# COMPACT_ATOMS: atom_id res chain seq x y z
N CYS A 1 -24.14 5.19 21.49
CA CYS A 1 -24.70 5.75 22.73
C CYS A 1 -23.91 5.49 24.02
N PHE A 2 -23.52 4.26 24.42
CA PHE A 2 -22.71 4.08 25.66
C PHE A 2 -21.18 4.13 25.48
N ALA A 3 -20.68 4.15 24.25
CA ALA A 3 -19.24 4.26 23.96
C ALA A 3 -18.74 5.72 23.84
N GLU A 4 -19.64 6.71 23.90
CA GLU A 4 -19.34 8.14 23.65
C GLU A 4 -18.98 8.94 24.92
N ILE A 5 -19.21 8.39 26.11
CA ILE A 5 -18.77 8.99 27.36
C ILE A 5 -17.50 8.26 27.77
N ASN A 6 -16.45 9.00 28.12
CA ASN A 6 -15.07 8.54 28.36
C ASN A 6 -14.94 7.65 29.63
N THR A 7 -15.75 6.61 29.75
CA THR A 7 -15.82 5.65 30.85
C THR A 7 -14.92 4.46 30.57
N ASN A 8 -13.64 4.71 30.27
CA ASN A 8 -12.66 3.65 30.00
C ASN A 8 -12.60 2.61 31.13
N ARG A 9 -12.84 3.03 32.39
CA ARG A 9 -12.92 2.13 33.55
C ARG A 9 -14.15 1.23 33.58
N PHE A 10 -15.29 1.70 33.06
CA PHE A 10 -16.51 0.89 32.98
C PHE A 10 -16.36 -0.20 31.91
N VAL A 11 -15.85 0.18 30.73
CA VAL A 11 -15.60 -0.78 29.65
C VAL A 11 -14.54 -1.80 30.06
N ALA A 12 -13.48 -1.38 30.75
CA ALA A 12 -12.43 -2.28 31.25
C ALA A 12 -12.85 -3.15 32.44
N HIS A 13 -14.07 -2.99 32.98
CA HIS A 13 -14.52 -3.77 34.14
C HIS A 13 -14.61 -5.27 33.79
N PRO A 14 -14.15 -6.20 34.66
CA PRO A 14 -14.11 -7.64 34.37
C PRO A 14 -15.45 -8.22 33.91
N ASN A 15 -16.57 -7.81 34.52
CA ASN A 15 -17.91 -8.29 34.12
C ASN A 15 -18.29 -7.87 32.70
N CYS A 16 -17.96 -6.64 32.30
CA CYS A 16 -18.21 -6.14 30.94
C CYS A 16 -17.30 -6.85 29.93
N GLN A 17 -16.02 -7.04 30.28
CA GLN A 17 -15.06 -7.77 29.46
C GLN A 17 -15.46 -9.24 29.26
N GLN A 18 -15.96 -9.92 30.29
CA GLN A 18 -16.45 -11.30 30.18
C GLN A 18 -17.63 -11.40 29.22
N GLN A 19 -18.56 -10.44 29.25
CA GLN A 19 -19.68 -10.39 28.32
C GLN A 19 -19.20 -10.17 26.88
N LEU A 20 -18.31 -9.21 26.65
CA LEU A 20 -17.74 -8.94 25.33
C LEU A 20 -16.97 -10.15 24.77
N LEU A 21 -16.19 -10.84 25.61
CA LEU A 21 -15.48 -12.07 25.21
C LEU A 21 -16.43 -13.21 24.83
N THR A 22 -17.60 -13.27 25.47
CA THR A 22 -18.60 -14.30 25.17
C THR A 22 -19.23 -14.07 23.80
N ILE A 23 -19.49 -12.80 23.46
CA ILE A 23 -19.95 -12.39 22.12
C ILE A 23 -18.85 -12.61 21.07
N TRP A 24 -17.60 -12.31 21.40
CA TRP A 24 -16.46 -12.44 20.48
C TRP A 24 -16.21 -13.90 20.04
N TYR A 25 -16.39 -14.86 20.97
CA TYR A 25 -16.18 -16.30 20.74
C TYR A 25 -17.49 -17.12 20.67
N GLU A 26 -18.63 -16.49 20.37
CA GLU A 26 -19.98 -17.08 20.48
C GLU A 26 -20.12 -18.48 19.83
N HIS A 27 -19.46 -18.70 18.67
CA HIS A 27 -19.48 -19.97 17.93
C HIS A 27 -18.16 -20.76 18.01
N LEU A 28 -17.19 -20.26 18.79
CA LEU A 28 -15.82 -20.78 18.93
C LEU A 28 -15.41 -20.84 20.41
N SER A 29 -16.34 -21.25 21.28
CA SER A 29 -16.11 -21.33 22.73
C SER A 29 -14.91 -22.21 23.10
N GLY A 30 -14.70 -23.29 22.34
CA GLY A 30 -13.55 -24.18 22.47
C GLY A 30 -12.20 -23.52 22.17
N LEU A 31 -12.14 -22.49 21.34
CA LEU A 31 -10.90 -21.78 20.97
C LEU A 31 -10.48 -20.76 22.04
N ARG A 32 -11.41 -20.31 22.89
CA ARG A 32 -11.17 -19.29 23.93
C ARG A 32 -10.05 -19.70 24.90
N GLN A 33 -10.12 -20.92 25.42
CA GLN A 33 -9.19 -21.46 26.43
C GLN A 33 -7.95 -22.16 25.83
N GLN A 34 -7.80 -22.16 24.50
CA GLN A 34 -6.67 -22.85 23.85
C GLN A 34 -5.37 -22.03 23.97
N SER A 35 -4.25 -22.75 23.86
CA SER A 35 -2.92 -22.14 23.82
C SER A 35 -2.76 -21.22 22.60
N VAL A 36 -1.84 -20.27 22.71
CA VAL A 36 -1.50 -19.35 21.61
C VAL A 36 -1.08 -20.13 20.36
N ALA A 37 -0.36 -21.25 20.51
CA ALA A 37 0.05 -22.10 19.40
C ALA A 37 -1.14 -22.67 18.61
N VAL A 38 -2.18 -23.14 19.28
CA VAL A 38 -3.40 -23.65 18.63
C VAL A 38 -4.17 -22.53 17.94
N LYS A 39 -4.20 -21.32 18.54
CA LYS A 39 -4.79 -20.14 17.91
C LYS A 39 -4.03 -19.75 16.64
N CYS A 40 -2.69 -19.72 16.68
CA CYS A 40 -1.84 -19.48 15.51
C CYS A 40 -2.03 -20.53 14.43
N LEU A 41 -2.07 -21.82 14.79
CA LEU A 41 -2.31 -22.92 13.84
C LEU A 41 -3.68 -22.79 13.17
N THR A 42 -4.70 -22.40 13.95
CA THR A 42 -6.06 -22.16 13.43
C THR A 42 -6.07 -21.00 12.45
N VAL A 43 -5.42 -19.87 12.79
CA VAL A 43 -5.28 -18.70 11.90
C VAL A 43 -4.54 -19.09 10.62
N PHE A 44 -3.46 -19.86 10.73
CA PHE A 44 -2.72 -20.37 9.58
C PHE A 44 -3.58 -21.27 8.68
N GLY A 45 -4.34 -22.19 9.27
CA GLY A 45 -5.29 -23.04 8.54
C GLY A 45 -6.38 -22.23 7.82
N VAL A 46 -6.94 -21.21 8.49
CA VAL A 46 -7.91 -20.28 7.89
C VAL A 46 -7.28 -19.48 6.74
N THR A 47 -6.00 -19.11 6.85
CA THR A 47 -5.27 -18.38 5.81
C THR A 47 -5.18 -19.17 4.52
N LEU A 48 -4.72 -20.43 4.62
CA LEU A 48 -4.62 -21.33 3.47
C LEU A 48 -6.01 -21.66 2.90
N GLY A 49 -7.00 -21.78 3.77
CA GLY A 49 -8.39 -22.09 3.40
C GLY A 49 -9.22 -20.90 2.92
N LEU A 50 -8.75 -19.66 3.04
CA LEU A 50 -9.53 -18.45 2.78
C LEU A 50 -10.24 -18.42 1.40
N PRO A 51 -9.61 -18.79 0.27
CA PRO A 51 -10.31 -18.84 -1.01
C PRO A 51 -11.46 -19.85 -1.02
N PHE A 52 -11.27 -21.02 -0.39
CA PHE A 52 -12.30 -22.06 -0.28
C PHE A 52 -13.43 -21.65 0.67
N LEU A 53 -13.09 -21.02 1.80
CA LEU A 53 -14.06 -20.51 2.77
C LEU A 53 -14.95 -19.42 2.16
N ALA A 54 -14.40 -18.54 1.32
CA ALA A 54 -15.16 -17.52 0.61
C ALA A 54 -16.16 -18.13 -0.38
N ILE A 55 -15.73 -19.13 -1.16
CA ILE A 55 -16.61 -19.85 -2.10
C ILE A 55 -17.70 -20.60 -1.35
N ALA A 56 -17.37 -21.30 -0.27
CA ALA A 56 -18.33 -22.04 0.55
C ALA A 56 -19.37 -21.10 1.19
N TYR A 57 -18.97 -19.92 1.65
CA TYR A 57 -19.89 -18.91 2.17
C TYR A 57 -20.86 -18.40 1.11
N TRP A 58 -20.37 -18.19 -0.13
CA TRP A 58 -21.20 -17.72 -1.23
C TRP A 58 -22.22 -18.77 -1.69
N ILE A 59 -21.84 -20.04 -1.74
CA ILE A 59 -22.71 -21.15 -2.18
C ILE A 59 -23.71 -21.55 -1.09
N ALA A 60 -23.29 -21.62 0.18
CA ALA A 60 -24.11 -22.13 1.28
C ALA A 60 -24.01 -21.24 2.53
N PRO A 61 -24.60 -20.03 2.52
CA PRO A 61 -24.50 -19.08 3.63
C PRO A 61 -25.18 -19.58 4.92
N CYS A 62 -26.19 -20.45 4.81
CA CYS A 62 -26.93 -21.02 5.95
C CYS A 62 -26.27 -22.28 6.55
N SER A 63 -25.08 -22.66 6.09
CA SER A 63 -24.37 -23.82 6.63
C SER A 63 -23.80 -23.54 8.04
N LYS A 64 -23.50 -24.60 8.81
CA LYS A 64 -22.79 -24.46 10.10
C LYS A 64 -21.50 -23.65 9.97
N LEU A 65 -20.77 -23.85 8.86
CA LEU A 65 -19.58 -23.09 8.51
C LEU A 65 -19.89 -21.60 8.26
N GLY A 66 -20.99 -21.30 7.57
CA GLY A 66 -21.44 -19.92 7.32
C GLY A 66 -21.79 -19.16 8.60
N HIS A 67 -22.42 -19.83 9.57
CA HIS A 67 -22.66 -19.27 10.90
C HIS A 67 -21.35 -18.99 11.66
N ILE A 68 -20.38 -19.91 11.60
CA ILE A 68 -19.05 -19.71 12.22
C ILE A 68 -18.32 -18.53 11.57
N LEU A 69 -18.33 -18.40 10.24
CA LEU A 69 -17.69 -17.29 9.50
C LEU A 69 -18.33 -15.93 9.80
N ARG A 70 -19.59 -15.88 10.22
CA ARG A 70 -20.27 -14.64 10.60
C ARG A 70 -19.83 -14.12 11.98
N SER A 71 -19.11 -14.93 12.77
CA SER A 71 -18.62 -14.53 14.09
C SER A 71 -17.63 -13.34 14.01
N PRO A 72 -17.61 -12.46 15.03
CA PRO A 72 -16.72 -11.29 15.04
C PRO A 72 -15.24 -11.65 14.92
N PHE A 73 -14.81 -12.70 15.62
CA PHE A 73 -13.43 -13.19 15.55
C PHE A 73 -13.05 -13.64 14.13
N MET A 74 -13.90 -14.42 13.45
CA MET A 74 -13.60 -14.88 12.09
C MET A 74 -13.55 -13.74 11.08
N LYS A 75 -14.42 -12.73 11.22
CA LYS A 75 -14.34 -11.51 10.41
C LYS A 75 -13.00 -10.79 10.62
N PHE A 76 -12.59 -10.60 11.87
CA PHE A 76 -11.30 -9.99 12.19
C PHE A 76 -10.13 -10.77 11.57
N VAL A 77 -10.10 -12.10 11.74
CA VAL A 77 -9.07 -12.96 11.14
C VAL A 77 -9.09 -12.87 9.62
N ALA A 78 -10.26 -12.93 8.98
CA ALA A 78 -10.38 -12.84 7.53
C ALA A 78 -9.85 -11.51 6.99
N HIS A 79 -10.16 -10.38 7.65
CA HIS A 79 -9.60 -9.07 7.29
C HIS A 79 -8.08 -9.02 7.47
N ALA A 80 -7.57 -9.47 8.62
CA ALA A 80 -6.14 -9.52 8.90
C ALA A 80 -5.37 -10.40 7.88
N MET A 81 -5.93 -11.55 7.52
CA MET A 81 -5.32 -12.46 6.54
C MET A 81 -5.38 -11.92 5.12
N SER A 82 -6.51 -11.32 4.71
CA SER A 82 -6.61 -10.65 3.40
C SER A 82 -5.54 -9.57 3.25
N PHE A 83 -5.34 -8.76 4.29
CA PHE A 83 -4.30 -7.74 4.32
C PHE A 83 -2.88 -8.32 4.33
N THR A 84 -2.64 -9.41 5.07
CA THR A 84 -1.34 -10.10 5.08
C THR A 84 -1.00 -10.70 3.71
N ILE A 85 -1.99 -11.29 3.02
CA ILE A 85 -1.84 -11.80 1.65
C ILE A 85 -1.50 -10.64 0.70
N PHE A 86 -2.15 -9.48 0.86
CA PHE A 86 -1.83 -8.30 0.06
C PHE A 86 -0.37 -7.84 0.26
N LEU A 87 0.12 -7.75 1.50
CA LEU A 87 1.54 -7.44 1.75
C LEU A 87 2.46 -8.50 1.12
N GLY A 88 2.08 -9.78 1.20
CA GLY A 88 2.79 -10.87 0.52
C GLY A 88 2.83 -10.69 -0.99
N LEU A 89 1.72 -10.28 -1.63
CA LEU A 89 1.67 -9.99 -3.07
C LEU A 89 2.57 -8.80 -3.45
N LEU A 90 2.68 -7.77 -2.61
CA LEU A 90 3.61 -6.66 -2.84
C LEU A 90 5.08 -7.14 -2.81
N VAL A 91 5.43 -8.01 -1.84
CA VAL A 91 6.77 -8.59 -1.73
C VAL A 91 7.06 -9.51 -2.92
N LEU A 92 6.11 -10.35 -3.33
CA LEU A 92 6.23 -11.20 -4.52
C LEU A 92 6.37 -10.38 -5.81
N ASN A 93 5.69 -9.23 -5.93
CA ASN A 93 5.88 -8.35 -7.07
C ASN A 93 7.30 -7.75 -7.14
N ALA A 94 7.99 -7.66 -6.00
CA ALA A 94 9.36 -7.20 -5.91
C ALA A 94 10.40 -8.34 -6.01
N SER A 95 10.00 -9.60 -5.81
CA SER A 95 10.94 -10.72 -5.61
C SER A 95 11.80 -11.03 -6.83
N ASP A 96 11.30 -10.80 -8.04
CA ASP A 96 12.04 -11.03 -9.29
C ASP A 96 13.33 -10.19 -9.39
N ARG A 97 13.46 -9.15 -8.55
CA ARG A 97 14.61 -8.23 -8.53
C ARG A 97 15.54 -8.46 -7.32
N PHE A 98 15.28 -9.44 -6.46
CA PHE A 98 16.08 -9.66 -5.25
C PHE A 98 17.50 -10.14 -5.54
N GLU A 99 17.71 -10.90 -6.61
CA GLU A 99 19.05 -11.32 -7.07
C GLU A 99 19.79 -10.24 -7.87
N GLY A 100 19.19 -9.05 -8.02
CA GLY A 100 19.71 -7.96 -8.83
C GLY A 100 19.17 -7.96 -10.27
N VAL A 101 19.27 -6.81 -10.92
CA VAL A 101 18.81 -6.63 -12.31
C VAL A 101 19.90 -7.12 -13.25
N LYS A 102 19.58 -8.09 -14.11
CA LYS A 102 20.54 -8.74 -15.03
C LYS A 102 21.07 -7.82 -16.14
N ASN A 103 20.34 -6.76 -16.48
CA ASN A 103 20.63 -5.88 -17.61
C ASN A 103 21.03 -4.47 -17.14
N LEU A 104 21.91 -3.82 -17.89
CA LEU A 104 22.29 -2.44 -17.61
C LEU A 104 21.13 -1.47 -17.95
N PRO A 105 21.00 -0.32 -17.26
CA PRO A 105 19.95 0.68 -17.54
C PRO A 105 19.99 1.29 -18.95
N ASN A 106 21.11 1.12 -19.67
CA ASN A 106 21.34 1.65 -21.02
C ASN A 106 20.97 0.65 -22.12
N GLU A 107 20.76 -0.62 -21.78
CA GLU A 107 20.51 -1.67 -22.77
C GLU A 107 19.00 -1.90 -22.97
N THR A 108 18.58 -2.02 -24.24
CA THR A 108 17.20 -2.30 -24.62
C THR A 108 17.11 -3.70 -25.21
N ILE A 109 16.45 -4.63 -24.52
CA ILE A 109 16.23 -6.00 -24.99
C ILE A 109 14.76 -6.16 -25.37
N THR A 110 14.51 -6.39 -26.66
CA THR A 110 13.19 -6.65 -27.23
C THR A 110 13.08 -8.11 -27.62
N ASP A 111 11.96 -8.76 -27.34
CA ASP A 111 11.78 -10.17 -27.70
C ASP A 111 11.54 -10.34 -29.20
N HIS A 112 10.98 -9.32 -29.86
CA HIS A 112 10.68 -9.32 -31.28
C HIS A 112 11.29 -8.08 -31.94
N PRO A 113 11.81 -8.19 -33.18
CA PRO A 113 12.49 -7.08 -33.87
C PRO A 113 11.58 -5.88 -34.18
N ARG A 114 10.25 -6.08 -34.10
CA ARG A 114 9.22 -5.05 -34.29
C ARG A 114 8.59 -4.55 -32.99
N GLN A 115 9.01 -5.07 -31.83
CA GLN A 115 8.43 -4.67 -30.54
C GLN A 115 9.16 -3.46 -29.97
N ILE A 116 8.41 -2.44 -29.59
CA ILE A 116 8.92 -1.28 -28.87
C ILE A 116 9.27 -1.67 -27.44
N PHE A 117 10.49 -1.33 -27.00
CA PHE A 117 11.01 -1.64 -25.68
C PHE A 117 10.02 -1.24 -24.56
N ARG A 118 9.37 -0.09 -24.69
CA ARG A 118 8.43 0.41 -23.67
C ARG A 118 7.27 -0.53 -23.40
N VAL A 119 6.69 -1.18 -24.42
CA VAL A 119 5.55 -2.11 -24.26
C VAL A 119 5.89 -3.25 -23.32
N LYS A 120 7.10 -3.81 -23.44
CA LYS A 120 7.60 -4.88 -22.57
C LYS A 120 7.76 -4.43 -21.13
N THR A 121 8.15 -3.18 -20.89
CA THR A 121 8.36 -2.63 -19.54
C THR A 121 7.07 -2.19 -18.84
N THR A 122 6.07 -1.73 -19.59
CA THR A 122 4.81 -1.17 -19.06
C THR A 122 3.65 -2.16 -19.03
N GLN A 123 3.85 -3.39 -19.50
CA GLN A 123 2.81 -4.43 -19.44
C GLN A 123 2.50 -4.82 -17.99
N PHE A 124 1.24 -5.14 -17.72
CA PHE A 124 0.78 -5.56 -16.41
C PHE A 124 1.07 -7.04 -16.16
N SER A 125 1.67 -7.34 -15.01
CA SER A 125 1.85 -8.72 -14.57
C SER A 125 0.59 -9.27 -13.89
N TRP A 126 0.50 -10.60 -13.76
CA TRP A 126 -0.60 -11.25 -13.03
C TRP A 126 -0.64 -10.82 -11.55
N THR A 127 0.52 -10.61 -10.92
CA THR A 127 0.62 -10.13 -9.54
C THR A 127 0.07 -8.70 -9.42
N GLU A 128 0.41 -7.81 -10.36
CA GLU A 128 -0.13 -6.44 -10.41
C GLU A 128 -1.66 -6.44 -10.59
N LEU A 129 -2.21 -7.34 -11.41
CA LEU A 129 -3.66 -7.47 -11.57
C LEU A 129 -4.37 -7.91 -10.28
N LEU A 130 -3.78 -8.83 -9.51
CA LEU A 130 -4.30 -9.23 -8.21
C LEU A 130 -4.25 -8.09 -7.19
N ILE A 131 -3.15 -7.32 -7.18
CA ILE A 131 -3.00 -6.12 -6.34
C ILE A 131 -4.07 -5.09 -6.69
N MET A 132 -4.28 -4.79 -7.97
CA MET A 132 -5.33 -3.86 -8.42
C MET A 132 -6.73 -4.33 -8.01
N LYS A 133 -7.03 -5.63 -8.16
CA LYS A 133 -8.31 -6.19 -7.70
C LYS A 133 -8.51 -6.02 -6.19
N TRP A 134 -7.46 -6.23 -5.40
CA TRP A 134 -7.52 -6.05 -3.94
C TRP A 134 -7.76 -4.59 -3.55
N ILE A 135 -7.06 -3.65 -4.19
CA ILE A 135 -7.22 -2.21 -3.96
C ILE A 135 -8.65 -1.75 -4.28
N LEU A 136 -9.24 -2.21 -5.39
CA LEU A 136 -10.64 -1.91 -5.72
C LEU A 136 -11.62 -2.39 -4.63
N GLY A 137 -11.37 -3.57 -4.06
CA GLY A 137 -12.15 -4.08 -2.93
C GLY A 137 -12.04 -3.22 -1.68
N MET A 138 -10.84 -2.73 -1.37
CA MET A 138 -10.63 -1.82 -0.24
C MET A 138 -11.28 -0.46 -0.47
N ILE A 139 -11.16 0.13 -1.66
CA ILE A 139 -11.83 1.39 -2.00
C ILE A 139 -13.34 1.27 -1.79
N TRP A 140 -13.93 0.16 -2.25
CA TRP A 140 -15.34 -0.11 -2.05
C TRP A 140 -15.72 -0.21 -0.56
N SER A 141 -14.85 -0.81 0.26
CA SER A 141 -15.03 -0.88 1.72
C SER A 141 -15.01 0.50 2.36
N GLU A 142 -14.01 1.33 2.04
CA GLU A 142 -13.88 2.69 2.56
C GLU A 142 -15.06 3.58 2.13
N CYS A 143 -15.52 3.45 0.87
CA CYS A 143 -16.68 4.20 0.40
C CYS A 143 -17.96 3.86 1.20
N LYS A 144 -18.11 2.60 1.62
CA LYS A 144 -19.24 2.20 2.48
C LYS A 144 -19.11 2.77 3.88
N GLU A 145 -17.92 2.72 4.47
CA GLU A 145 -17.67 3.29 5.80
C GLU A 145 -17.96 4.80 5.83
N ILE A 146 -17.48 5.54 4.83
CA ILE A 146 -17.77 6.98 4.69
C ILE A 146 -19.28 7.24 4.55
N TRP A 147 -20.01 6.36 3.85
CA TRP A 147 -21.45 6.49 3.67
C TRP A 147 -22.24 6.19 4.95
N GLU A 148 -21.79 5.22 5.74
CA GLU A 148 -22.47 4.78 6.97
C GLU A 148 -22.18 5.72 8.17
N GLU A 149 -20.93 6.14 8.35
CA GLU A 149 -20.50 7.00 9.47
C GLU A 149 -20.69 8.50 9.18
N GLY A 150 -20.62 8.87 7.90
CA GLY A 150 -20.63 10.25 7.44
C GLY A 150 -19.22 10.87 7.37
N PRO A 151 -19.00 11.81 6.44
CA PRO A 151 -17.65 12.31 6.11
C PRO A 151 -16.99 13.09 7.26
N ARG A 152 -17.77 13.74 8.12
CA ARG A 152 -17.24 14.53 9.25
C ARG A 152 -16.59 13.65 10.30
N GLU A 153 -17.23 12.54 10.67
CA GLU A 153 -16.71 11.65 11.69
C GLU A 153 -15.50 10.86 11.14
N TYR A 154 -15.58 10.46 9.88
CA TYR A 154 -14.49 9.78 9.18
C TYR A 154 -13.17 10.58 9.20
N VAL A 155 -13.20 11.88 8.88
CA VAL A 155 -11.96 12.70 8.84
C VAL A 155 -11.38 13.03 10.22
N LEU A 156 -12.16 12.90 11.30
CA LEU A 156 -11.67 13.09 12.67
C LEU A 156 -10.78 11.91 13.11
N HIS A 157 -10.96 10.74 12.50
CA HIS A 157 -10.12 9.57 12.72
C HIS A 157 -8.88 9.62 11.80
N LEU A 158 -7.73 10.01 12.36
CA LEU A 158 -6.43 10.07 11.66
C LEU A 158 -6.04 8.77 10.94
N TRP A 159 -6.45 7.64 11.51
CA TRP A 159 -6.26 6.30 10.99
C TRP A 159 -7.00 6.10 9.66
N ASN A 160 -8.27 6.47 9.60
CA ASN A 160 -9.08 6.44 8.38
C ASN A 160 -8.49 7.36 7.29
N LEU A 161 -7.97 8.53 7.68
CA LEU A 161 -7.27 9.42 6.73
C LEU A 161 -5.99 8.79 6.16
N LEU A 162 -5.22 8.04 6.96
CA LEU A 162 -4.05 7.31 6.47
C LEU A 162 -4.45 6.22 5.47
N ASP A 163 -5.54 5.50 5.73
CA ASP A 163 -6.03 4.45 4.82
C ASP A 163 -6.54 5.04 3.49
N PHE A 164 -7.35 6.08 3.55
CA PHE A 164 -7.79 6.82 2.36
C PHE A 164 -6.59 7.39 1.56
N GLY A 165 -5.62 7.98 2.26
CA GLY A 165 -4.39 8.51 1.67
C GLY A 165 -3.59 7.42 0.95
N MET A 166 -3.35 6.29 1.61
CA MET A 166 -2.64 5.15 1.03
C MET A 166 -3.35 4.60 -0.22
N LEU A 167 -4.67 4.41 -0.17
CA LEU A 167 -5.44 3.92 -1.33
C LEU A 167 -5.43 4.92 -2.49
N SER A 168 -5.56 6.22 -2.21
CA SER A 168 -5.52 7.25 -3.25
C SER A 168 -4.17 7.31 -3.98
N ILE A 169 -3.05 7.13 -3.25
CA ILE A 169 -1.71 7.08 -3.85
C ILE A 169 -1.55 5.82 -4.71
N PHE A 170 -2.07 4.66 -4.27
CA PHE A 170 -2.10 3.45 -5.11
C PHE A 170 -2.87 3.67 -6.41
N VAL A 171 -4.06 4.28 -6.34
CA VAL A 171 -4.86 4.59 -7.53
C VAL A 171 -4.09 5.51 -8.46
N ALA A 172 -3.53 6.62 -7.95
CA ALA A 172 -2.75 7.56 -8.75
C ALA A 172 -1.56 6.90 -9.45
N SER A 173 -0.84 6.03 -8.73
CA SER A 173 0.25 5.22 -9.29
C SER A 173 -0.21 4.34 -10.45
N PHE A 174 -1.28 3.55 -10.25
CA PHE A 174 -1.80 2.66 -11.29
C PHE A 174 -2.39 3.42 -12.47
N THR A 175 -3.03 4.58 -12.25
CA THR A 175 -3.49 5.44 -13.33
C THR A 175 -2.33 5.98 -14.16
N ALA A 176 -1.24 6.46 -13.53
CA ALA A 176 -0.05 6.92 -14.25
C ALA A 176 0.60 5.79 -15.08
N ARG A 177 0.68 4.58 -14.51
CA ARG A 177 1.17 3.38 -15.22
C ARG A 177 0.26 2.98 -16.38
N PHE A 178 -1.05 3.04 -16.20
CA PHE A 178 -2.03 2.76 -17.25
C PHE A 178 -1.90 3.77 -18.40
N MET A 179 -1.71 5.06 -18.11
CA MET A 179 -1.44 6.08 -19.13
C MET A 179 -0.13 5.81 -19.89
N ALA A 180 0.93 5.41 -19.19
CA ALA A 180 2.19 5.01 -19.82
C ALA A 180 2.00 3.80 -20.77
N PHE A 181 1.20 2.81 -20.34
CA PHE A 181 0.87 1.64 -21.14
C PHE A 181 0.06 1.99 -22.40
N LEU A 182 -0.95 2.86 -22.29
CA LEU A 182 -1.75 3.31 -23.43
C LEU A 182 -0.86 4.00 -24.48
N LYS A 183 0.04 4.89 -24.06
CA LYS A 183 0.96 5.58 -24.96
C LYS A 183 1.99 4.64 -25.61
N ALA A 184 2.51 3.68 -24.85
CA ALA A 184 3.38 2.65 -25.42
C ALA A 184 2.66 1.78 -26.46
N ARG A 185 1.38 1.45 -26.23
CA ARG A 185 0.55 0.67 -27.15
C ARG A 185 0.21 1.46 -28.43
N GLU A 186 -0.11 2.75 -28.30
CA GLU A 186 -0.34 3.66 -29.42
C GLU A 186 0.92 3.73 -30.32
N ALA A 187 2.10 3.88 -29.71
CA ALA A 187 3.37 3.85 -30.43
C ALA A 187 3.61 2.50 -31.14
N GLN A 188 3.30 1.38 -30.49
CA GLN A 188 3.44 0.05 -31.10
C GLN A 188 2.53 -0.12 -32.32
N GLN A 189 1.27 0.31 -32.22
CA GLN A 189 0.32 0.26 -33.34
C GLN A 189 0.80 1.08 -34.53
N TYR A 190 1.41 2.24 -34.29
CA TYR A 190 2.01 3.05 -35.35
C TYR A 190 3.15 2.31 -36.05
N VAL A 191 4.03 1.65 -35.29
CA VAL A 191 5.15 0.87 -35.84
C VAL A 191 4.63 -0.32 -36.63
N ASP A 192 3.64 -1.05 -36.12
CA ASP A 192 3.07 -2.22 -36.78
C ASP A 192 2.42 -1.88 -38.14
N GLN A 193 1.88 -0.67 -38.28
CA GLN A 193 1.24 -0.21 -39.53
C GLN A 193 2.24 0.35 -40.55
N ASN A 194 3.26 1.08 -40.09
CA ASN A 194 4.13 1.87 -40.96
C ASN A 194 5.52 1.26 -41.21
N VAL A 195 5.92 0.24 -40.44
CA VAL A 195 7.26 -0.34 -40.50
C VAL A 195 7.19 -1.84 -40.79
N ASN A 196 7.60 -2.22 -42.00
CA ASN A 196 7.65 -3.63 -42.41
C ASN A 196 8.96 -4.33 -42.00
N SER A 197 10.02 -3.59 -41.67
CA SER A 197 11.35 -4.11 -41.31
C SER A 197 11.64 -4.03 -39.78
N THR A 198 12.86 -4.32 -39.35
CA THR A 198 13.31 -4.19 -37.94
C THR A 198 13.34 -2.72 -37.52
N ILE A 199 12.90 -2.42 -36.29
CA ILE A 199 12.83 -1.06 -35.73
C ILE A 199 14.18 -0.32 -35.82
N SER A 200 15.30 -1.01 -35.62
CA SER A 200 16.64 -0.42 -35.61
C SER A 200 17.04 0.25 -36.92
N ASN A 201 16.43 -0.14 -38.04
CA ASN A 201 16.80 0.32 -39.37
C ASN A 201 15.79 1.33 -39.94
N ALA A 202 14.68 1.58 -39.23
CA ALA A 202 13.61 2.48 -39.69
C ALA A 202 13.77 3.88 -39.09
N SER A 203 13.60 4.91 -39.93
CA SER A 203 13.50 6.30 -39.45
C SER A 203 12.13 6.55 -38.84
N LEU A 204 12.09 6.63 -37.51
CA LEU A 204 10.86 6.89 -36.74
C LEU A 204 10.70 8.39 -36.47
N PRO A 205 9.45 8.90 -36.41
CA PRO A 205 9.18 10.23 -35.87
C PRO A 205 9.72 10.35 -34.43
N PRO A 206 10.20 11.54 -34.01
CA PRO A 206 10.81 11.72 -32.69
C PRO A 206 9.89 11.31 -31.53
N GLU A 207 8.58 11.51 -31.67
CA GLU A 207 7.57 11.13 -30.68
C GLU A 207 7.48 9.60 -30.47
N VAL A 208 7.60 8.82 -31.54
CA VAL A 208 7.57 7.35 -31.50
C VAL A 208 8.95 6.80 -31.11
N ALA A 209 10.03 7.44 -31.59
CA ALA A 209 11.40 7.08 -31.29
C ALA A 209 11.69 7.16 -29.78
N TYR A 210 11.08 8.10 -29.05
CA TYR A 210 11.20 8.21 -27.59
C TYR A 210 10.89 6.89 -26.87
N PHE A 211 9.87 6.15 -27.29
CA PHE A 211 9.47 4.90 -26.65
C PHE A 211 10.44 3.72 -26.92
N THR A 212 11.40 3.90 -27.82
CA THR A 212 12.48 2.93 -28.05
C THR A 212 13.68 3.14 -27.13
N TYR A 213 13.78 4.30 -26.46
CA TYR A 213 14.93 4.64 -25.64
C TYR A 213 14.98 3.89 -24.30
N ALA A 214 16.21 3.61 -23.85
CA ALA A 214 16.51 3.07 -22.53
C ALA A 214 16.26 4.11 -21.41
N ARG A 215 16.25 3.64 -20.16
CA ARG A 215 15.86 4.42 -18.98
C ARG A 215 16.69 5.69 -18.77
N ASN A 216 17.95 5.68 -19.19
CA ASN A 216 18.88 6.82 -19.08
C ASN A 216 18.46 8.06 -19.88
N ARG A 217 17.60 7.90 -20.91
CA ARG A 217 17.13 8.98 -21.78
C ARG A 217 15.65 9.32 -21.59
N TRP A 218 15.03 8.76 -20.55
CA TRP A 218 13.64 9.10 -20.23
C TRP A 218 13.55 10.52 -19.69
N LEU A 219 12.44 11.18 -20.01
CA LEU A 219 12.15 12.50 -19.46
C LEU A 219 11.96 12.38 -17.93
N PRO A 220 12.43 13.35 -17.13
CA PRO A 220 12.24 13.32 -15.67
C PRO A 220 10.77 13.28 -15.24
N SER A 221 9.88 13.85 -16.06
CA SER A 221 8.43 13.88 -15.84
C SER A 221 7.68 12.71 -16.48
N ASP A 222 8.38 11.65 -16.88
CA ASP A 222 7.78 10.49 -17.52
C ASP A 222 6.76 9.80 -16.59
N PRO A 223 5.52 9.50 -17.05
CA PRO A 223 4.48 8.89 -16.21
C PRO A 223 4.88 7.57 -15.55
N GLN A 224 5.80 6.80 -16.15
CA GLN A 224 6.34 5.58 -15.56
C GLN A 224 7.17 5.87 -14.31
N ILE A 225 8.02 6.90 -14.34
CA ILE A 225 8.85 7.30 -13.19
C ILE A 225 7.96 7.79 -12.05
N ILE A 226 6.95 8.60 -12.37
CA ILE A 226 5.95 9.08 -11.40
C ILE A 226 5.21 7.88 -10.78
N SER A 227 4.79 6.91 -11.60
CA SER A 227 4.13 5.70 -11.10
C SER A 227 5.02 4.90 -10.14
N GLU A 228 6.30 4.72 -10.47
CA GLU A 228 7.24 3.99 -9.61
C GLU A 228 7.46 4.70 -8.27
N GLY A 229 7.55 6.03 -8.28
CA GLY A 229 7.68 6.83 -7.06
C GLY A 229 6.45 6.76 -6.16
N LEU A 230 5.26 6.96 -6.73
CA LEU A 230 3.99 6.86 -5.99
C LEU A 230 3.76 5.44 -5.46
N TYR A 231 4.04 4.42 -6.26
CA TYR A 231 3.95 3.02 -5.85
C TYR A 231 4.83 2.73 -4.63
N ALA A 232 6.08 3.20 -4.62
CA ALA A 232 7.00 3.01 -3.51
C ALA A 232 6.48 3.65 -2.21
N ILE A 233 5.95 4.87 -2.29
CA ILE A 233 5.33 5.55 -1.14
C ILE A 233 4.12 4.74 -0.64
N ALA A 234 3.26 4.29 -1.55
CA ALA A 234 2.08 3.50 -1.20
C ALA A 234 2.44 2.17 -0.52
N VAL A 235 3.50 1.48 -0.99
CA VAL A 235 4.01 0.26 -0.36
C VAL A 235 4.44 0.55 1.08
N VAL A 236 5.23 1.60 1.33
CA VAL A 236 5.66 1.94 2.70
C VAL A 236 4.47 2.24 3.61
N LEU A 237 3.52 3.07 3.14
CA LEU A 237 2.30 3.37 3.89
C LEU A 237 1.47 2.12 4.17
N SER A 238 1.43 1.18 3.21
CA SER A 238 0.69 -0.05 3.40
C SER A 238 1.23 -0.90 4.56
N PHE A 239 2.54 -0.98 4.79
CA PHE A 239 3.08 -1.72 5.94
C PHE A 239 2.69 -1.09 7.29
N SER A 240 2.41 0.22 7.33
CA SER A 240 1.98 0.90 8.55
C SER A 240 0.61 0.40 9.07
N ARG A 241 -0.25 -0.14 8.18
CA ARG A 241 -1.56 -0.73 8.55
C ARG A 241 -1.47 -1.93 9.48
N ILE A 242 -0.31 -2.58 9.62
CA ILE A 242 -0.14 -3.68 10.59
C ILE A 242 -0.50 -3.21 12.02
N ALA A 243 -0.35 -1.91 12.30
CA ALA A 243 -0.77 -1.30 13.55
C ALA A 243 -2.26 -1.51 13.90
N TYR A 244 -3.15 -1.81 12.96
CA TYR A 244 -4.56 -2.12 13.28
C TYR A 244 -4.75 -3.50 13.92
N ILE A 245 -3.81 -4.42 13.70
CA ILE A 245 -3.90 -5.80 14.18
C ILE A 245 -3.24 -5.94 15.56
N LEU A 246 -2.19 -5.15 15.82
CA LEU A 246 -1.39 -5.20 17.04
C LEU A 246 -2.17 -5.02 18.37
N PRO A 247 -3.23 -4.18 18.47
CA PRO A 247 -3.99 -4.01 19.71
C PRO A 247 -4.71 -5.27 20.17
N ALA A 248 -5.00 -6.19 19.25
CA ALA A 248 -5.72 -7.43 19.55
C ALA A 248 -4.86 -8.44 20.34
N ASN A 249 -3.54 -8.24 20.41
CA ASN A 249 -2.65 -9.09 21.20
C ASN A 249 -2.41 -8.50 22.60
N GLU A 250 -2.50 -9.34 23.62
CA GLU A 250 -2.32 -8.99 25.03
C GLU A 250 -0.95 -8.33 25.29
N SER A 251 0.11 -8.82 24.64
CA SER A 251 1.46 -8.29 24.82
C SER A 251 1.73 -7.01 24.03
N PHE A 252 1.18 -6.87 22.82
CA PHE A 252 1.50 -5.74 21.92
C PHE A 252 0.55 -4.54 22.08
N GLY A 253 -0.68 -4.75 22.56
CA GLY A 253 -1.64 -3.66 22.74
C GLY A 253 -1.16 -2.55 23.66
N PRO A 254 -0.73 -2.84 24.91
CA PRO A 254 -0.22 -1.80 25.81
C PRO A 254 0.99 -1.05 25.25
N LEU A 255 1.88 -1.75 24.55
CA LEU A 255 3.06 -1.18 23.91
C LEU A 255 2.67 -0.16 22.84
N GLN A 256 1.71 -0.49 21.98
CA GLN A 256 1.24 0.41 20.92
C GLN A 256 0.53 1.65 21.50
N ILE A 257 -0.28 1.49 22.55
CA ILE A 257 -0.92 2.63 23.20
C ILE A 257 0.12 3.56 23.82
N SER A 258 1.17 3.01 24.44
CA SER A 258 2.29 3.80 24.96
C SER A 258 3.01 4.56 23.84
N LEU A 259 3.35 3.88 22.75
CA LEU A 259 3.98 4.47 21.56
C LEU A 259 3.12 5.60 20.96
N GLY A 260 1.81 5.40 20.85
CA GLY A 260 0.91 6.43 20.34
C GLY A 260 0.87 7.69 21.22
N ARG A 261 1.05 7.57 22.53
CA ARG A 261 1.15 8.73 23.44
C ARG A 261 2.47 9.46 23.28
N THR A 262 3.59 8.73 23.22
CA THR A 262 4.91 9.36 23.05
C THR A 262 5.03 10.07 21.70
N VAL A 263 4.47 9.52 20.62
CA VAL A 263 4.42 10.18 19.30
C VAL A 263 3.66 11.51 19.38
N LYS A 264 2.52 11.56 20.07
CA LYS A 264 1.77 12.81 20.28
C LYS A 264 2.58 13.85 21.04
N ASP A 265 3.40 13.43 22.00
CA ASP A 265 4.28 14.34 22.72
C ASP A 265 5.47 14.81 21.87
N ILE A 266 6.04 13.94 21.04
CA ILE A 266 7.11 14.30 20.07
C ILE A 266 6.63 15.41 19.12
N PHE A 267 5.39 15.35 18.62
CA PHE A 267 4.85 16.40 17.75
C PHE A 267 4.82 17.79 18.41
N LYS A 268 4.61 17.87 19.73
CA LYS A 268 4.65 19.14 20.46
C LYS A 268 6.07 19.73 20.45
N PHE A 269 7.10 18.90 20.65
CA PHE A 269 8.49 19.34 20.61
C PHE A 269 8.98 19.64 19.19
N MET A 270 8.43 18.96 18.18
CA MET A 270 8.80 19.17 16.78
C MET A 270 8.57 20.62 16.32
N VAL A 271 7.56 21.30 16.87
CA VAL A 271 7.29 22.71 16.55
C VAL A 271 8.47 23.62 16.93
N ILE A 272 9.03 23.44 18.13
CA ILE A 272 10.19 24.22 18.59
C ILE A 272 11.42 23.86 17.75
N PHE A 273 11.61 22.57 17.45
CA PHE A 273 12.71 22.10 16.62
C PHE A 273 12.68 22.74 15.22
N ILE A 274 11.53 22.78 14.56
CA ILE A 274 11.37 23.39 13.23
C ILE A 274 11.71 24.89 13.28
N MET A 275 11.29 25.61 14.32
CA MET A 275 11.60 27.03 14.47
C MET A 275 13.12 27.28 14.53
N VAL A 276 13.83 26.50 15.34
CA VAL A 276 15.30 26.58 15.43
C VAL A 276 15.94 26.18 14.11
N PHE A 277 15.50 25.08 13.50
CA PHE A 277 16.02 24.59 12.23
C PHE A 277 15.90 25.63 11.11
N VAL A 278 14.75 26.28 10.98
CA VAL A 278 14.51 27.32 9.96
C VAL A 278 15.38 28.55 10.22
N ALA A 279 15.55 28.98 11.48
CA ALA A 279 16.42 30.10 11.81
C ALA A 279 17.88 29.85 11.38
N PHE A 280 18.41 28.65 11.66
CA PHE A 280 19.74 28.25 11.21
C PHE A 280 19.82 28.11 9.69
N MET A 281 18.82 27.50 9.05
CA MET A 281 18.76 27.35 7.60
C MET A 281 18.86 28.71 6.89
N ILE A 282 18.07 29.70 7.32
CA ILE A 282 18.09 31.06 6.76
C ILE A 282 19.43 31.74 7.04
N GLY A 283 19.98 31.62 8.26
CA GLY A 283 21.29 32.18 8.60
C GLY A 283 22.41 31.62 7.71
N MET A 284 22.43 30.31 7.49
CA MET A 284 23.42 29.65 6.65
C MET A 284 23.24 29.99 5.16
N PHE A 285 22.00 30.06 4.67
CA PHE A 285 21.72 30.48 3.30
C PHE A 285 22.18 31.92 3.05
N ASN A 286 21.87 32.86 3.95
CA ASN A 286 22.32 34.26 3.83
C ASN A 286 23.84 34.39 3.83
N LEU A 287 24.54 33.57 4.62
CA LEU A 287 25.99 33.58 4.68
C LEU A 287 26.64 33.03 3.40
N TYR A 288 26.12 31.91 2.87
CA TYR A 288 26.77 31.17 1.78
C TYR A 288 26.21 31.40 0.38
N SER A 289 25.06 32.07 0.23
CA SER A 289 24.41 32.31 -1.07
C SER A 289 25.31 33.01 -2.09
N TYR A 290 26.14 33.97 -1.66
CA TYR A 290 27.07 34.69 -2.54
C TYR A 290 28.23 33.83 -3.09
N TYR A 291 28.49 32.66 -2.50
CA TYR A 291 29.62 31.81 -2.85
C TYR A 291 29.26 30.69 -3.84
N LEU A 292 28.17 30.85 -4.60
CA LEU A 292 27.79 29.93 -5.67
C LEU A 292 28.93 29.79 -6.70
N GLY A 293 29.41 28.56 -6.91
CA GLY A 293 30.53 28.27 -7.83
C GLY A 293 31.93 28.49 -7.25
N ALA A 294 32.06 29.05 -6.04
CA ALA A 294 33.33 29.31 -5.34
C ALA A 294 33.52 28.45 -4.08
N LYS A 295 32.75 27.35 -3.96
CA LYS A 295 32.85 26.38 -2.86
C LYS A 295 33.20 25.00 -3.39
N TYR A 296 33.92 24.25 -2.57
CA TYR A 296 34.21 22.83 -2.83
C TYR A 296 32.96 21.95 -2.77
N ASN A 297 32.00 22.26 -1.88
CA ASN A 297 30.74 21.53 -1.72
C ASN A 297 29.55 22.42 -2.15
N PRO A 298 28.59 21.91 -2.96
CA PRO A 298 27.42 22.66 -3.42
C PRO A 298 26.37 22.98 -2.33
N ALA A 299 26.56 22.59 -1.07
CA ALA A 299 25.60 22.87 0.00
C ALA A 299 25.47 24.38 0.35
N PHE A 300 24.28 24.77 0.82
CA PHE A 300 23.92 26.10 1.36
C PHE A 300 23.83 27.25 0.36
N THR A 301 23.83 26.98 -0.95
CA THR A 301 23.78 28.01 -2.00
C THR A 301 22.42 28.14 -2.68
N THR A 302 21.47 27.23 -2.40
CA THR A 302 20.10 27.18 -2.94
C THR A 302 19.12 26.92 -1.83
#